data_AF-A0A4Y2U4G5-F1
#
_entry.id   AF-A0A4Y2U4G5-F1
#
_cell.length_a   1.000
_cell.length_b   1.000
_cell.length_c   1.000
_cell.angle_alpha   90.00
_cell.angle_beta   90.00
_cell.angle_gamma   90.00
#
_symmetry.space_group_name_H-M   'P 1'
#
loop_
_entity.id
_entity.type
_entity.pdbx_description
1 polymer ?
#
loop_
_entity_poly.entity_id
_entity_poly.type
_entity_poly.pdbx_seq_one_letter_code
_entity_poly.pdbx_strand_id
1 'polypeptide(L)'
;MERSSSSSAFAWQASVERGFSINKNLLVENLGKETIVDKRIIDDSLRFVGGLEKLIISKELIISAAGAHQKYVSYLEKQKICKKDETGGEKRKLLTEKC
;
A
#
# COMPACT_ATOMS: atom_id res chain seq x y z
N MET A 1 -21.04 61.85 1.95
CA MET A 1 -19.68 61.29 1.88
C MET A 1 -19.31 60.78 3.27
N GLU A 2 -18.93 59.54 3.54
CA GLU A 2 -19.05 58.24 2.90
C GLU A 2 -19.24 57.28 4.09
N ARG A 3 -20.16 56.32 3.99
CA ARG A 3 -20.26 55.25 4.99
C ARG A 3 -19.01 54.40 4.82
N SER A 4 -18.07 54.50 5.75
CA SER A 4 -16.94 53.58 5.87
C SER A 4 -17.50 52.20 6.23
N SER A 5 -17.87 51.45 5.20
CA SER A 5 -18.15 50.02 5.27
C SER A 5 -16.86 49.33 5.73
N SER A 6 -16.70 49.16 7.03
CA SER A 6 -15.77 48.19 7.60
C SER A 6 -16.30 46.79 7.28
N SER A 7 -16.12 46.37 6.03
CA SER A 7 -16.20 44.98 5.64
C SER A 7 -14.95 44.30 6.19
N SER A 8 -14.94 44.03 7.51
CA SER A 8 -13.99 43.09 8.08
C SER A 8 -14.30 41.74 7.45
N ALA A 9 -13.52 41.40 6.43
CA ALA A 9 -13.53 40.12 5.78
C ALA A 9 -13.52 39.06 6.88
N PHE A 10 -14.64 38.34 7.00
CA PHE A 10 -14.65 37.04 7.65
C PHE A 10 -13.60 36.22 6.91
N ALA A 11 -12.41 36.13 7.51
CA ALA A 11 -11.50 35.06 7.21
C ALA A 11 -12.30 33.80 7.53
N TRP A 12 -12.90 33.21 6.50
CA TRP A 12 -13.18 31.79 6.48
C TRP A 12 -11.83 31.16 6.71
N GLN A 13 -11.53 30.93 7.98
CA GLN A 13 -10.48 30.04 8.42
C GLN A 13 -10.85 28.75 7.71
N ALA A 14 -10.17 28.50 6.58
CA ALA A 14 -10.28 27.28 5.83
C ALA A 14 -9.83 26.19 6.80
N SER A 15 -10.79 25.69 7.57
CA SER A 15 -10.70 24.43 8.25
C SER A 15 -10.38 23.47 7.13
N VAL A 16 -9.10 23.13 7.00
CA VAL A 16 -8.69 22.02 6.19
C VAL A 16 -9.27 20.84 6.96
N GLU A 17 -10.54 20.55 6.68
CA GLU A 17 -11.10 19.24 6.96
C GLU A 17 -10.10 18.31 6.33
N ARG A 18 -9.26 17.73 7.17
CA ARG A 18 -8.26 16.74 6.79
C ARG A 18 -9.04 15.46 6.52
N GLY A 19 -10.00 15.55 5.61
CA GLY A 19 -10.70 14.43 5.04
C GLY A 19 -9.63 13.57 4.41
N PHE A 20 -9.64 12.29 4.77
CA PHE A 20 -8.81 11.30 4.13
C PHE A 20 -9.10 11.36 2.63
N SER A 21 -8.21 12.00 1.88
CA SER A 21 -8.30 12.00 0.42
C SER A 21 -7.96 10.58 -0.01
N ILE A 22 -9.00 9.83 -0.36
CA ILE A 22 -8.87 8.52 -0.96
C ILE A 22 -8.37 8.77 -2.38
N ASN A 23 -7.06 8.62 -2.58
CA ASN A 23 -6.45 8.76 -3.89
C ASN A 23 -6.96 7.62 -4.80
N LYS A 24 -7.96 7.92 -5.63
CA LYS A 24 -8.58 6.96 -6.56
C LYS A 24 -7.56 6.32 -7.49
N ASN A 25 -6.44 6.98 -7.77
CA ASN A 25 -5.38 6.45 -8.63
C ASN A 25 -4.60 5.30 -7.98
N LEU A 26 -4.60 5.18 -6.63
CA LEU A 26 -3.96 4.07 -5.91
C LEU A 26 -4.89 2.86 -5.78
N LEU A 27 -6.20 3.04 -5.99
CA LEU A 27 -7.21 2.01 -5.89
C LEU A 27 -7.43 1.36 -7.25
N VAL A 28 -6.78 0.21 -7.47
CA VAL A 28 -7.12 -0.72 -8.55
C VAL A 28 -8.08 -1.78 -8.00
N GLU A 29 -9.09 -2.15 -8.77
CA GLU A 29 -10.02 -3.23 -8.41
C GLU A 29 -9.23 -4.53 -8.08
N ASN A 30 -9.63 -5.24 -7.02
CA ASN A 30 -9.00 -6.46 -6.50
C ASN A 30 -7.65 -6.33 -5.75
N LEU A 31 -7.28 -5.13 -5.25
CA LEU A 31 -6.15 -5.01 -4.33
C LEU A 31 -6.50 -5.46 -2.91
N GLY A 32 -5.62 -6.26 -2.30
CA GLY A 32 -5.66 -6.53 -0.87
C GLY A 32 -5.30 -5.29 -0.04
N LYS A 33 -5.79 -5.21 1.20
CA LYS A 33 -5.55 -4.06 2.10
C LYS A 33 -4.05 -3.75 2.29
N GLU A 34 -3.24 -4.78 2.51
CA GLU A 34 -1.78 -4.66 2.65
C GLU A 34 -1.15 -4.05 1.40
N THR A 35 -1.56 -4.50 0.21
CA THR A 35 -1.02 -3.99 -1.06
C THR A 35 -1.35 -2.52 -1.29
N ILE A 36 -2.48 -2.03 -0.77
CA ILE A 36 -2.84 -0.61 -0.83
C ILE A 36 -1.89 0.23 0.03
N VAL A 37 -1.57 -0.27 1.24
CA VAL A 37 -0.61 0.38 2.15
C VAL A 37 0.78 0.42 1.51
N ASP A 38 1.24 -0.68 0.94
CA ASP A 38 2.54 -0.77 0.26
C ASP A 38 2.63 0.22 -0.91
N LYS A 39 1.60 0.28 -1.76
CA LYS A 39 1.55 1.23 -2.89
C LYS A 39 1.60 2.68 -2.42
N ARG A 40 0.94 3.00 -1.30
CA ARG A 40 0.98 4.34 -0.73
C ARG A 40 2.37 4.71 -0.23
N ILE A 41 3.05 3.80 0.46
CA ILE A 41 4.43 4.02 0.92
C ILE A 41 5.35 4.32 -0.27
N ILE A 42 5.19 3.56 -1.37
CA ILE A 42 5.96 3.78 -2.60
C ILE A 42 5.64 5.15 -3.19
N ASP A 43 4.36 5.50 -3.39
CA ASP A 43 3.97 6.79 -3.97
C ASP A 43 4.44 7.98 -3.12
N ASP A 44 4.30 7.89 -1.80
CA ASP A 44 4.77 8.91 -0.86
C ASP A 44 6.30 9.05 -0.92
N SER A 45 7.04 7.93 -1.01
CA SER A 45 8.50 7.95 -1.15
C SER A 45 8.95 8.57 -2.48
N LEU A 46 8.25 8.30 -3.58
CA LEU A 46 8.54 8.87 -4.89
C LEU A 46 8.25 10.37 -4.93
N ARG A 47 7.12 10.80 -4.32
CA ARG A 47 6.78 12.22 -4.17
C ARG A 47 7.84 12.95 -3.36
N PHE A 48 8.32 12.34 -2.28
CA PHE A 48 9.38 12.93 -1.44
C PHE A 48 10.69 13.12 -2.21
N VAL A 49 11.10 12.14 -3.02
CA VAL A 49 12.30 12.23 -3.87
C VAL A 49 12.12 13.25 -5.02
N GLY A 50 10.87 13.60 -5.35
CA GLY A 50 10.55 14.54 -6.41
C GLY A 50 10.35 13.88 -7.77
N GLY A 51 9.92 12.62 -7.77
CA GLY A 51 9.60 11.84 -8.97
C GLY A 51 10.68 10.83 -9.36
N LEU A 52 10.37 10.01 -10.37
CA LEU A 52 11.24 8.94 -10.85
C LEU A 52 12.54 9.45 -11.48
N GLU A 53 12.51 10.62 -12.10
CA GLU A 53 13.68 11.23 -12.75
C GLU A 53 14.80 11.56 -11.75
N LYS A 54 14.43 11.85 -10.50
CA LYS A 54 15.36 12.21 -9.42
C LYS A 54 15.75 11.00 -8.56
N LEU A 55 15.22 9.82 -8.87
CA LEU A 55 15.47 8.62 -8.08
C LEU A 55 16.85 8.05 -8.38
N ILE A 56 17.71 8.05 -7.37
CA ILE A 56 19.05 7.49 -7.46
C ILE A 56 18.96 5.99 -7.17
N ILE A 57 19.31 5.17 -8.15
CA ILE A 57 19.40 3.72 -7.98
C ILE A 57 20.72 3.40 -7.27
N SER A 58 20.66 3.32 -5.93
CA SER A 58 21.80 2.95 -5.11
C SER A 58 22.04 1.44 -5.09
N LYS A 59 23.27 1.02 -4.76
CA LYS A 59 23.59 -0.41 -4.58
C LYS A 59 22.76 -1.05 -3.47
N GLU A 60 22.48 -0.30 -2.40
CA GLU A 60 21.65 -0.76 -1.29
C GLU A 60 20.21 -1.02 -1.73
N LEU A 61 19.65 -0.16 -2.58
CA LEU A 61 18.32 -0.35 -3.15
C LEU A 61 18.25 -1.63 -3.99
N ILE A 62 19.28 -1.89 -4.80
CA ILE A 62 19.38 -3.12 -5.60
C ILE A 62 19.43 -4.36 -4.69
N ILE A 63 20.26 -4.34 -3.66
CA ILE A 63 20.38 -5.47 -2.71
C ILE A 63 19.06 -5.70 -1.98
N SER A 64 18.41 -4.63 -1.52
CA SER A 64 17.10 -4.70 -0.86
C SER A 64 16.04 -5.28 -1.79
N ALA A 65 15.98 -4.83 -3.05
CA ALA A 65 15.06 -5.35 -4.05
C ALA A 65 15.31 -6.85 -4.34
N ALA A 66 16.57 -7.26 -4.46
CA ALA A 66 16.93 -8.68 -4.63
C ALA A 66 16.48 -9.52 -3.44
N GLY A 67 16.69 -9.04 -2.20
CA GLY A 67 16.23 -9.71 -0.99
C GLY A 67 14.70 -9.80 -0.90
N ALA A 68 13.99 -8.73 -1.27
CA ALA A 68 12.53 -8.74 -1.32
C ALA A 68 12.00 -9.75 -2.35
N HIS A 69 12.65 -9.84 -3.51
CA HIS A 69 12.32 -10.83 -4.53
C HIS A 69 12.51 -12.26 -4.01
N GLN A 70 13.64 -12.55 -3.35
CA GLN A 70 13.87 -13.87 -2.74
C GLN A 70 12.79 -14.24 -1.72
N LYS A 71 12.40 -13.31 -0.84
CA LYS A 71 11.30 -13.52 0.12
C LYS A 71 9.99 -13.85 -0.58
N TYR A 72 9.69 -13.16 -1.68
CA TYR A 72 8.49 -13.43 -2.48
C TYR A 72 8.52 -14.81 -3.13
N VAL A 73 9.66 -15.22 -3.69
CA VAL A 73 9.84 -16.57 -4.26
C VAL A 73 9.63 -17.64 -3.18
N SER A 74 10.26 -17.48 -2.01
CA SER A 74 10.07 -18.40 -0.88
C SER A 74 8.60 -18.44 -0.40
N TYR A 75 7.90 -17.32 -0.43
CA TYR A 75 6.46 -17.27 -0.12
C TYR A 75 5.63 -18.07 -1.13
N LEU A 76 5.91 -17.94 -2.43
CA LEU A 76 5.22 -18.70 -3.47
C LEU A 76 5.48 -20.21 -3.35
N GLU A 77 6.70 -20.61 -3.01
CA GLU A 77 7.03 -22.02 -2.76
C GLU A 77 6.25 -22.57 -1.57
N LYS A 78 6.18 -21.83 -0.47
CA LYS A 78 5.35 -22.20 0.69
C LYS A 78 3.87 -22.32 0.32
N GLN A 79 3.32 -21.38 -0.45
CA GLN A 79 1.94 -21.50 -0.93
C GLN A 79 1.70 -22.77 -1.75
N LYS A 80 2.65 -23.17 -2.61
CA LYS A 80 2.53 -24.40 -3.40
C LYS A 80 2.52 -25.64 -2.52
N ILE A 81 3.30 -25.66 -1.43
CA ILE A 81 3.32 -26.75 -0.46
C ILE A 81 1.98 -26.79 0.29
N CYS A 82 1.52 -25.66 0.84
CA CYS A 82 0.23 -25.60 1.54
C CYS A 82 -0.95 -26.06 0.67
N LYS A 83 -0.99 -25.68 -0.62
CA LYS A 83 -2.04 -26.14 -1.56
C LYS A 83 -1.98 -27.65 -1.84
N LYS A 84 -0.78 -28.25 -1.84
CA LYS A 84 -0.62 -29.71 -1.95
C LYS A 84 -1.05 -30.42 -0.67
N ASP A 85 -0.80 -29.82 0.49
CA ASP A 85 -1.22 -30.36 1.78
C ASP A 85 -2.74 -30.25 1.98
N GLU A 86 -3.40 -29.22 1.45
CA GLU A 86 -4.87 -29.10 1.47
C GLU A 86 -5.53 -30.17 0.59
N THR A 87 -5.05 -30.34 -0.65
CA THR A 87 -5.57 -31.35 -1.59
C THR A 87 -5.21 -32.79 -1.20
N GLY A 88 -4.06 -33.01 -0.57
CA GLY A 88 -3.68 -34.29 0.04
C GLY A 88 -4.25 -34.51 1.44
N GLY A 89 -4.70 -33.44 2.10
CA GLY A 89 -5.30 -33.41 3.43
C GLY A 89 -6.80 -33.68 3.39
N GLU A 90 -7.53 -33.23 2.36
CA GLU A 90 -8.92 -33.65 2.14
C GLU A 90 -9.05 -35.16 1.91
N LYS A 91 -8.06 -35.79 1.24
CA LYS A 91 -7.99 -37.26 1.14
C LYS A 91 -7.68 -37.96 2.47
N ARG A 92 -7.11 -37.26 3.45
CA ARG A 92 -6.75 -37.78 4.78
C ARG A 92 -7.74 -37.39 5.89
N LYS A 93 -8.53 -36.33 5.73
CA LYS A 93 -9.63 -35.95 6.63
C LYS A 93 -10.82 -36.90 6.55
N LEU A 94 -10.90 -37.71 5.50
CA LEU A 94 -11.82 -38.85 5.43
C LEU A 94 -11.36 -40.06 6.26
N LEU A 95 -10.18 -40.01 6.91
CA LEU A 95 -9.61 -41.15 7.63
C LEU A 95 -9.17 -40.90 9.07
N THR A 96 -9.38 -39.73 9.69
CA THR A 96 -9.13 -39.64 11.14
C THR A 96 -9.84 -38.45 11.78
N GLU A 97 -10.97 -38.75 12.40
CA GLU A 97 -11.37 -38.13 13.67
C GLU A 97 -10.28 -38.42 14.72
N LYS A 98 -10.08 -37.46 15.64
CA LYS A 98 -9.22 -37.50 16.86
C LYS A 98 -7.76 -37.02 16.69
N CYS A 99 -7.51 -35.78 17.08
CA CYS A 99 -6.86 -35.41 18.36
C CYS A 99 -7.07 -33.91 18.62
#